data_AF-A0A1V5NLW1-F1
#
_entry.id   AF-A0A1V5NLW1-F1
#
_cell.length_a   1.000
_cell.length_b   1.000
_cell.length_c   1.000
_cell.angle_alpha   90.00
_cell.angle_beta   90.00
_cell.angle_gamma   90.00
#
_symmetry.space_group_name_H-M   'P 1'
#
loop_
_entity.id
_entity.type
_entity.pdbx_description
1 polymer ?
#
loop_
_entity_poly.entity_id
_entity_poly.type
_entity_poly.pdbx_seq_one_letter_code
_entity_poly.pdbx_strand_id
1 'polypeptide(L)'
;MRVTFPHMGNLFIPVKGMLQYLGVDVVVPPPSSKRTLTIGAKYGPEFACLPLKLNLGNFIEASEKGADTIIMAGGCGPCRFGYYAQIEHAILEDLGYDMKLIVLEPPQEYLSELLAKIKELSGNSSWWHIFQSIRFGYQKAKAVDKVEKAAFWARPRELTPGSTEKAYVRSLEMLDRSVSQITLAEAKRNADELMSAVAVDSKKEVVKIGLIGEIYTVLDPFSNQYLERKLGHLGVEVDRSIYLSEWVNEHIFMGLVKGIRSRKEACEAAQPYLRHFVGGHGQESVGNAVNYSRAGYDGIIQVFPFTCMPEIVAESILPKMRDDYGTPVMTMIMDEHTGEAGTLTRLEAFVDLLARKKEIKEASCE
;
A
#
# COMPACT_ATOMS: atom_id res chain seq x y z
N MET A 1 16.98 -10.38 20.12
CA MET A 1 15.77 -10.40 19.28
C MET A 1 16.20 -10.12 17.85
N ARG A 2 15.72 -10.94 16.92
CA ARG A 2 15.85 -10.79 15.47
C ARG A 2 14.44 -10.57 14.93
N VAL A 3 14.18 -9.32 14.59
CA VAL A 3 12.82 -8.80 14.38
C VAL A 3 12.40 -8.94 12.92
N THR A 4 11.18 -9.42 12.69
CA THR A 4 10.49 -9.39 11.39
C THR A 4 9.19 -8.59 11.47
N PHE A 5 8.60 -8.31 10.31
CA PHE A 5 7.35 -7.56 10.13
C PHE A 5 6.69 -7.97 8.80
N PRO A 6 5.40 -7.68 8.57
CA PRO A 6 4.71 -7.97 7.30
C PRO A 6 5.39 -7.41 6.04
N HIS A 7 5.40 -8.16 4.92
CA HIS A 7 5.91 -7.67 3.64
C HIS A 7 4.80 -7.08 2.75
N MET A 8 4.45 -5.81 2.98
CA MET A 8 3.44 -5.11 2.17
C MET A 8 4.11 -4.16 1.17
N GLY A 9 4.30 -4.58 -0.07
CA GLY A 9 4.96 -3.77 -1.10
C GLY A 9 6.30 -3.22 -0.64
N ASN A 10 6.52 -1.91 -0.79
CA ASN A 10 7.76 -1.24 -0.40
C ASN A 10 7.87 -0.88 1.09
N LEU A 11 6.94 -1.33 1.95
CA LEU A 11 6.97 -1.08 3.41
C LEU A 11 8.29 -1.47 4.05
N PHE A 12 8.95 -2.50 3.52
CA PHE A 12 10.20 -2.98 4.09
C PHE A 12 11.30 -1.92 4.10
N ILE A 13 11.35 -0.99 3.13
CA ILE A 13 12.39 0.04 3.03
C ILE A 13 12.38 1.00 4.24
N PRO A 14 11.25 1.68 4.55
CA PRO A 14 11.19 2.57 5.71
C PRO A 14 11.23 1.82 7.04
N VAL A 15 10.56 0.67 7.18
CA VAL A 15 10.49 -0.06 8.46
C VAL A 15 11.85 -0.67 8.81
N LYS A 16 12.51 -1.35 7.86
CA LYS A 16 13.89 -1.84 8.03
C LYS A 16 14.82 -0.67 8.37
N GLY A 17 14.76 0.42 7.61
CA GLY A 17 15.61 1.58 7.85
C GLY A 17 15.41 2.19 9.25
N MET A 18 14.17 2.31 9.72
CA MET A 18 13.84 2.79 11.06
C MET A 18 14.40 1.87 12.16
N LEU A 19 14.13 0.56 12.06
CA LEU A 19 14.55 -0.42 13.06
C LEU A 19 16.08 -0.58 13.09
N GLN A 20 16.74 -0.59 11.93
CA GLN A 20 18.20 -0.62 11.85
C GLN A 20 18.82 0.66 12.41
N TYR A 21 18.19 1.82 12.20
CA TYR A 21 18.64 3.08 12.80
C TYR A 21 18.58 3.03 14.33
N LEU A 22 17.62 2.29 14.91
CA LEU A 22 17.53 2.01 16.35
C LEU A 22 18.53 0.95 16.86
N GLY A 23 19.32 0.34 15.97
CA GLY A 23 20.23 -0.76 16.32
C GLY A 23 19.56 -2.12 16.50
N VAL A 24 18.31 -2.29 16.01
CA VAL A 24 17.60 -3.57 16.05
C VAL A 24 18.12 -4.48 14.93
N ASP A 25 18.34 -5.77 15.23
CA ASP A 25 18.61 -6.78 14.20
C ASP A 25 17.31 -7.13 13.47
N VAL A 26 17.28 -6.92 12.16
CA VAL A 26 16.07 -7.01 11.32
C VAL A 26 16.21 -8.11 10.29
N VAL A 27 15.28 -9.04 10.31
CA VAL A 27 15.09 -10.09 9.30
C VAL A 27 13.93 -9.69 8.42
N VAL A 28 14.24 -9.21 7.21
CA VAL A 28 13.20 -8.87 6.23
C VAL A 28 12.68 -10.16 5.58
N PRO A 29 11.37 -10.45 5.64
CA PRO A 29 10.78 -11.56 4.91
C PRO A 29 11.02 -11.39 3.40
N PRO A 30 11.14 -12.47 2.62
CA PRO A 30 11.22 -12.34 1.17
C PRO A 30 9.97 -11.61 0.63
N PRO A 31 10.06 -10.97 -0.55
CA PRO A 31 8.89 -10.43 -1.23
C PRO A 31 7.80 -11.50 -1.38
N SER A 32 6.55 -11.09 -1.16
CA SER A 32 5.39 -11.97 -1.28
C SER A 32 5.37 -12.68 -2.63
N SER A 33 5.16 -14.00 -2.58
CA SER A 33 5.28 -14.89 -3.72
C SER A 33 4.20 -15.98 -3.69
N LYS A 34 4.11 -16.79 -4.75
CA LYS A 34 3.24 -17.98 -4.76
C LYS A 34 3.55 -18.93 -3.60
N ARG A 35 4.82 -19.04 -3.20
CA ARG A 35 5.23 -19.84 -2.04
C ARG A 35 4.66 -19.25 -0.75
N THR A 36 4.87 -17.95 -0.54
CA THR A 36 4.33 -17.20 0.61
C THR A 36 2.83 -17.42 0.75
N LEU A 37 2.09 -17.25 -0.36
CA LEU A 37 0.65 -17.44 -0.41
C LEU A 37 0.24 -18.89 -0.14
N THR A 38 0.95 -19.86 -0.70
CA THR A 38 0.65 -21.30 -0.50
C THR A 38 0.81 -21.69 0.96
N ILE A 39 1.87 -21.23 1.62
CA ILE A 39 2.10 -21.47 3.05
C ILE A 39 0.99 -20.81 3.87
N GLY A 40 0.69 -19.54 3.59
CA GLY A 40 -0.36 -18.77 4.26
C GLY A 40 -1.74 -19.40 4.14
N ALA A 41 -2.14 -19.81 2.93
CA ALA A 41 -3.42 -20.43 2.65
C ALA A 41 -3.55 -21.84 3.25
N LYS A 42 -2.43 -22.56 3.42
CA LYS A 42 -2.41 -23.90 4.02
C LYS A 42 -2.78 -23.87 5.51
N TYR A 43 -2.32 -22.86 6.24
CA TYR A 43 -2.46 -22.80 7.70
C TYR A 43 -3.44 -21.72 8.18
N GLY A 44 -3.70 -20.71 7.36
CA GLY A 44 -4.64 -19.64 7.67
C GLY A 44 -6.10 -20.09 7.53
N PRO A 45 -7.04 -19.42 8.22
CA PRO A 45 -8.47 -19.70 8.06
C PRO A 45 -8.93 -19.47 6.61
N GLU A 46 -9.78 -20.35 6.09
CA GLU A 46 -10.25 -20.32 4.70
C GLU A 46 -10.87 -18.96 4.33
N PHE A 47 -11.78 -18.45 5.17
CA PHE A 47 -12.46 -17.17 5.00
C PHE A 47 -11.71 -15.97 5.59
N ALA A 48 -10.42 -16.12 5.93
CA ALA A 48 -9.58 -14.97 6.19
C ALA A 48 -9.20 -14.28 4.88
N CYS A 49 -9.19 -12.95 4.90
CA CYS A 49 -8.78 -12.16 3.75
C CYS A 49 -7.30 -12.36 3.42
N LEU A 50 -6.97 -12.20 2.13
CA LEU A 50 -5.65 -12.43 1.54
C LEU A 50 -4.47 -11.83 2.34
N PRO A 51 -4.55 -10.61 2.91
CA PRO A 51 -3.46 -10.04 3.68
C PRO A 51 -3.03 -10.87 4.90
N LEU A 52 -3.98 -11.48 5.63
CA LEU A 52 -3.66 -12.33 6.78
C LEU A 52 -2.85 -13.56 6.34
N LYS A 53 -3.26 -14.18 5.24
CA LYS A 53 -2.56 -15.36 4.69
C LYS A 53 -1.15 -14.97 4.22
N LEU A 54 -1.00 -13.84 3.53
CA LEU A 54 0.31 -13.36 3.10
C LEU A 54 1.24 -13.04 4.27
N ASN A 55 0.74 -12.38 5.31
CA ASN A 55 1.50 -12.12 6.54
C ASN A 55 1.96 -13.41 7.21
N LEU A 56 1.06 -14.38 7.37
CA LEU A 56 1.40 -15.69 7.96
C LEU A 56 2.51 -16.39 7.16
N GLY A 57 2.43 -16.36 5.82
CA GLY A 57 3.49 -16.85 4.95
C GLY A 57 4.80 -16.09 5.13
N ASN A 58 4.75 -14.75 5.21
CA ASN A 58 5.93 -13.92 5.44
C ASN A 58 6.61 -14.25 6.78
N PHE A 59 5.84 -14.47 7.85
CA PHE A 59 6.38 -14.78 9.16
C PHE A 59 7.05 -16.15 9.21
N ILE A 60 6.45 -17.16 8.59
CA ILE A 60 7.07 -18.48 8.46
C ILE A 60 8.39 -18.37 7.68
N GLU A 61 8.40 -17.70 6.53
CA GLU A 61 9.61 -17.51 5.73
C GLU A 61 10.67 -16.64 6.44
N ALA A 62 10.27 -15.72 7.31
CA ALA A 62 11.19 -14.96 8.15
C ALA A 62 11.76 -15.81 9.29
N SER A 63 10.95 -16.67 9.90
CA SER A 63 11.39 -17.61 10.93
C SER A 63 12.42 -18.61 10.38
N GLU A 64 12.24 -19.09 9.14
CA GLU A 64 13.24 -19.91 8.42
C GLU A 64 14.60 -19.19 8.25
N LYS A 65 14.59 -17.85 8.20
CA LYS A 65 15.81 -17.01 8.16
C LYS A 65 16.33 -16.65 9.57
N GLY A 66 15.70 -17.20 10.60
CA GLY A 66 16.05 -17.05 12.01
C GLY A 66 15.49 -15.80 12.67
N ALA A 67 14.34 -15.27 12.22
CA ALA A 67 13.58 -14.30 12.99
C ALA A 67 12.97 -14.96 14.23
N ASP A 68 13.03 -14.28 15.38
CA ASP A 68 12.50 -14.76 16.67
C ASP A 68 11.41 -13.83 17.24
N THR A 69 11.15 -12.69 16.60
CA THR A 69 10.22 -11.66 17.09
C THR A 69 9.46 -11.06 15.92
N ILE A 70 8.13 -10.98 16.03
CA ILE A 70 7.23 -10.32 15.08
C ILE A 70 6.86 -8.95 15.62
N ILE A 71 6.99 -7.92 14.79
CA ILE A 71 6.32 -6.64 15.00
C ILE A 71 5.15 -6.52 14.03
N MET A 72 3.99 -6.16 14.58
CA MET A 72 2.80 -5.89 13.80
C MET A 72 2.10 -4.63 14.29
N ALA A 73 1.51 -3.86 13.38
CA ALA A 73 0.61 -2.79 13.77
C ALA A 73 -0.73 -3.38 14.21
N GLY A 74 -1.27 -2.87 15.32
CA GLY A 74 -2.64 -3.16 15.77
C GLY A 74 -3.65 -2.26 15.09
N GLY A 75 -4.93 -2.46 15.40
CA GLY A 75 -6.01 -1.69 14.78
C GLY A 75 -7.27 -1.66 15.63
N CYS A 76 -7.92 -0.50 15.69
CA CYS A 76 -9.20 -0.33 16.35
C CYS A 76 -10.36 -0.32 15.33
N GLY A 77 -11.51 -0.84 15.75
CA GLY A 77 -12.76 -0.83 14.98
C GLY A 77 -13.14 -2.18 14.36
N PRO A 78 -14.14 -2.20 13.46
CA PRO A 78 -14.80 -3.43 13.02
C PRO A 78 -14.01 -4.20 11.93
N CYS A 79 -12.82 -3.74 11.56
CA CYS A 79 -11.96 -4.43 10.61
C CYS A 79 -11.24 -5.62 11.28
N ARG A 80 -11.16 -6.75 10.60
CA ARG A 80 -10.44 -7.93 11.10
C ARG A 80 -8.94 -7.71 11.31
N PHE A 81 -8.35 -6.69 10.69
CA PHE A 81 -6.94 -6.32 10.87
C PHE A 81 -6.53 -6.23 12.35
N GLY A 82 -7.40 -5.71 13.23
CA GLY A 82 -7.13 -5.64 14.68
C GLY A 82 -6.92 -6.99 15.36
N TYR A 83 -7.36 -8.10 14.75
CA TYR A 83 -7.17 -9.45 15.28
C TYR A 83 -6.03 -10.23 14.60
N TYR A 84 -5.45 -9.72 13.51
CA TYR A 84 -4.48 -10.47 12.72
C TYR A 84 -3.29 -10.92 13.59
N ALA A 85 -2.69 -9.98 14.31
CA ALA A 85 -1.49 -10.25 15.12
C ALA A 85 -1.70 -11.43 16.09
N GLN A 86 -2.86 -11.49 16.75
CA GLN A 86 -3.17 -12.53 17.71
C GLN A 86 -3.49 -13.87 17.03
N ILE A 87 -4.25 -13.84 15.93
CA ILE A 87 -4.61 -15.06 15.18
C ILE A 87 -3.37 -15.66 14.52
N GLU A 88 -2.56 -14.85 13.84
CA GLU A 88 -1.33 -15.28 13.18
C GLU A 88 -0.33 -15.83 14.21
N HIS A 89 -0.20 -15.18 15.38
CA HIS A 89 0.68 -15.66 16.46
C HIS A 89 0.21 -17.00 17.05
N ALA A 90 -1.09 -17.16 17.34
CA ALA A 90 -1.63 -18.44 17.82
C ALA A 90 -1.40 -19.58 16.81
N ILE A 91 -1.61 -19.32 15.51
CA ILE A 91 -1.33 -20.31 14.45
C ILE A 91 0.15 -20.67 14.40
N LEU A 92 1.04 -19.69 14.55
CA LEU A 92 2.49 -19.93 14.57
C LEU A 92 2.91 -20.78 15.78
N GLU A 93 2.35 -20.52 16.97
CA GLU A 93 2.59 -21.33 18.17
C GLU A 93 2.12 -22.78 17.98
N ASP A 94 0.92 -22.98 17.44
CA ASP A 94 0.37 -24.32 17.15
C ASP A 94 1.24 -25.12 16.16
N LEU A 95 1.90 -24.42 15.23
CA LEU A 95 2.84 -25.00 14.27
C LEU A 95 4.27 -25.20 14.83
N GLY A 96 4.52 -24.77 16.07
CA GLY A 96 5.82 -24.91 16.73
C GLY A 96 6.83 -23.80 16.41
N TYR A 97 6.39 -22.66 15.88
CA TYR A 97 7.25 -21.48 15.71
C TYR A 97 7.27 -20.65 16.99
N ASP A 98 8.37 -20.71 17.74
CA ASP A 98 8.59 -19.89 18.93
C ASP A 98 9.00 -18.47 18.51
N MET A 99 8.01 -17.61 18.27
CA MET A 99 8.19 -16.21 17.91
C MET A 99 7.49 -15.31 18.92
N LYS A 100 8.22 -14.33 19.45
CA LYS A 100 7.66 -13.30 20.33
C LYS A 100 6.81 -12.31 19.52
N LEU A 101 5.59 -12.03 19.98
CA LEU A 101 4.75 -11.00 19.36
C LEU A 101 4.88 -9.63 20.05
N ILE A 102 5.10 -8.58 19.25
CA ILE A 102 5.04 -7.18 19.66
C ILE A 102 4.01 -6.45 18.78
N VAL A 103 2.89 -6.08 19.39
CA VAL A 103 1.84 -5.30 18.71
C VAL A 103 2.00 -3.82 19.04
N LEU A 104 2.01 -2.99 17.99
CA LEU A 104 2.04 -1.54 18.08
C LEU A 104 0.62 -1.01 17.86
N GLU A 105 -0.12 -0.81 18.94
CA GLU A 105 -1.48 -0.31 18.90
C GLU A 105 -1.54 1.19 18.54
N PRO A 106 -2.62 1.65 17.90
CA PRO A 106 -2.78 3.05 17.54
C PRO A 106 -2.81 3.97 18.78
N PRO A 107 -2.12 5.12 18.73
CA PRO A 107 -1.92 5.98 19.91
C PRO A 107 -3.20 6.65 20.43
N GLN A 108 -4.28 6.68 19.63
CA GLN A 108 -5.56 7.28 20.02
C GLN A 108 -6.20 6.57 21.21
N GLU A 109 -5.96 5.25 21.37
CA GLU A 109 -6.56 4.46 22.46
C GLU A 109 -5.54 3.84 23.41
N TYR A 110 -4.26 3.66 23.00
CA TYR A 110 -3.26 2.88 23.77
C TYR A 110 -1.86 3.54 23.87
N LEU A 111 -1.80 4.85 24.11
CA LEU A 111 -0.53 5.61 24.07
C LEU A 111 0.54 5.10 25.05
N SER A 112 0.18 4.75 26.29
CA SER A 112 1.14 4.27 27.31
C SER A 112 1.75 2.91 26.94
N GLU A 113 0.93 1.99 26.44
CA GLU A 113 1.34 0.66 25.99
C GLU A 113 2.23 0.76 24.76
N LEU A 114 1.86 1.61 23.79
CA LEU A 114 2.68 1.89 22.62
C LEU A 114 4.08 2.38 23.00
N LEU A 115 4.19 3.33 23.94
CA LEU A 115 5.48 3.83 24.43
C LEU A 115 6.29 2.74 25.13
N ALA A 116 5.64 1.86 25.91
CA ALA A 116 6.29 0.72 26.56
C ALA A 116 6.85 -0.27 25.54
N LYS A 117 6.08 -0.61 24.49
CA LYS A 117 6.50 -1.50 23.40
C LYS A 117 7.62 -0.90 22.55
N ILE A 118 7.57 0.41 22.26
CA ILE A 118 8.68 1.12 21.61
C ILE A 118 9.93 1.07 22.48
N LYS A 119 9.81 1.21 23.80
CA LYS A 119 10.95 1.12 24.71
C LYS A 119 11.52 -0.30 24.79
N GLU A 120 10.65 -1.30 24.78
CA GLU A 120 11.03 -2.72 24.69
C GLU A 120 11.83 -3.02 23.42
N LEU A 121 11.42 -2.48 22.27
CA LEU A 121 12.11 -2.62 20.99
C LEU A 121 13.44 -1.86 20.92
N SER A 122 13.47 -0.65 21.47
CA SER A 122 14.61 0.27 21.37
C SER A 122 15.65 0.10 22.48
N GLY A 123 15.36 -0.74 23.47
CA GLY A 123 16.21 -1.00 24.63
C GLY A 123 16.62 0.29 25.35
N ASN A 124 17.93 0.51 25.46
CA ASN A 124 18.50 1.65 26.18
C ASN A 124 18.60 2.94 25.35
N SER A 125 18.08 2.95 24.12
CA SER A 125 18.07 4.15 23.28
C SER A 125 17.34 5.33 23.94
N SER A 126 17.89 6.53 23.75
CA SER A 126 17.29 7.76 24.25
C SER A 126 16.02 8.11 23.44
N TRP A 127 15.07 8.80 24.06
CA TRP A 127 13.85 9.26 23.38
C TRP A 127 14.13 10.11 22.14
N TRP A 128 15.21 10.90 22.17
CA TRP A 128 15.63 11.67 21.01
C TRP A 128 16.10 10.78 19.86
N HIS A 129 16.88 9.73 20.15
CA HIS A 129 17.30 8.77 19.15
C HIS A 129 16.11 7.96 18.58
N ILE A 130 15.13 7.61 19.42
CA ILE A 130 13.88 7.00 18.99
C ILE A 130 13.14 7.92 18.02
N PHE A 131 12.95 9.18 18.38
CA PHE A 131 12.33 10.17 17.49
C PHE A 131 13.09 10.32 16.17
N GLN A 132 14.42 10.34 16.20
CA GLN A 132 15.23 10.41 14.98
C GLN A 132 15.04 9.20 14.07
N SER A 133 14.90 7.99 14.63
CA SER A 133 14.65 6.77 13.86
C SER A 133 13.28 6.80 13.18
N ILE A 134 12.24 7.25 13.90
CA ILE A 134 10.88 7.42 13.37
C ILE A 134 10.89 8.46 12.25
N ARG A 135 11.57 9.60 12.47
CA ARG A 135 11.76 10.63 11.43
C ARG A 135 12.50 10.08 10.21
N PHE A 136 13.51 9.23 10.40
CA PHE A 136 14.26 8.60 9.33
C PHE A 136 13.38 7.64 8.51
N GLY A 137 12.64 6.75 9.16
CA GLY A 137 11.68 5.86 8.52
C GLY A 137 10.61 6.62 7.74
N TYR A 138 10.04 7.67 8.32
CA TYR A 138 9.04 8.50 7.63
C TYR A 138 9.60 9.21 6.41
N GLN A 139 10.84 9.73 6.48
CA GLN A 139 11.48 10.35 5.31
C GLN A 139 11.81 9.34 4.20
N LYS A 140 12.14 8.09 4.55
CA LYS A 140 12.24 7.00 3.58
C LYS A 140 10.88 6.71 2.94
N ALA A 141 9.81 6.61 3.72
CA ALA A 141 8.46 6.37 3.20
C ALA A 141 8.05 7.46 2.19
N LYS A 142 8.25 8.74 2.52
CA LYS A 142 7.98 9.85 1.58
C LYS A 142 8.82 9.78 0.30
N ALA A 143 10.06 9.30 0.38
CA ALA A 143 10.93 9.15 -0.78
C ALA A 143 10.48 7.99 -1.68
N VAL A 144 10.09 6.87 -1.09
CA VAL A 144 9.51 5.72 -1.79
C VAL A 144 8.24 6.13 -2.51
N ASP A 145 7.29 6.77 -1.82
CA ASP A 145 6.04 7.23 -2.42
C ASP A 145 6.28 8.18 -3.59
N LYS A 146 7.30 9.04 -3.52
CA LYS A 146 7.67 9.96 -4.61
C LYS A 146 8.18 9.19 -5.83
N VAL A 147 9.02 8.18 -5.62
CA VAL A 147 9.55 7.32 -6.69
C VAL A 147 8.42 6.51 -7.33
N GLU A 148 7.48 5.98 -6.55
CA GLU A 148 6.28 5.29 -7.04
C GLU A 148 5.42 6.21 -7.91
N LYS A 149 5.07 7.40 -7.40
CA LYS A 149 4.30 8.41 -8.15
C LYS A 149 5.00 8.81 -9.46
N ALA A 150 6.31 8.99 -9.44
CA ALA A 150 7.09 9.27 -10.65
C ALA A 150 7.03 8.11 -11.66
N ALA A 151 7.10 6.87 -11.18
CA ALA A 151 6.98 5.68 -12.04
C ALA A 151 5.59 5.54 -12.66
N PHE A 152 4.53 5.82 -11.90
CA PHE A 152 3.15 5.77 -12.41
C PHE A 152 2.88 6.82 -13.48
N TRP A 153 3.51 8.00 -13.37
CA TRP A 153 3.43 9.03 -14.39
C TRP A 153 4.28 8.73 -15.63
N ALA A 154 5.51 8.24 -15.43
CA ALA A 154 6.47 8.04 -16.51
C ALA A 154 6.19 6.79 -17.35
N ARG A 155 5.77 5.67 -16.73
CA ARG A 155 5.58 4.37 -17.40
C ARG A 155 4.66 4.42 -18.63
N PRO A 156 3.46 5.04 -18.59
CA PRO A 156 2.61 5.11 -19.78
C PRO A 156 3.14 6.04 -20.89
N ARG A 157 4.18 6.84 -20.58
CA ARG A 157 4.78 7.84 -21.46
C ARG A 157 6.20 7.51 -21.89
N GLU A 158 6.77 6.39 -21.45
CA GLU A 158 8.17 6.07 -21.72
C GLU A 158 8.40 5.84 -23.22
N LEU A 159 9.48 6.42 -23.75
CA LEU A 159 9.87 6.23 -25.16
C LEU A 159 10.53 4.87 -25.40
N THR A 160 11.16 4.32 -24.37
CA THR A 160 11.79 2.99 -24.40
C THR A 160 11.13 2.09 -23.35
N PRO A 161 10.43 1.02 -23.77
CA PRO A 161 9.78 0.10 -22.86
C PRO A 161 10.73 -0.45 -21.77
N GLY A 162 10.29 -0.39 -20.52
CA GLY A 162 11.03 -0.86 -19.34
C GLY A 162 12.11 0.10 -18.84
N SER A 163 12.27 1.28 -19.43
CA SER A 163 13.21 2.29 -18.91
C SER A 163 12.76 2.84 -17.56
N THR A 164 11.45 3.06 -17.38
CA THR A 164 10.86 3.47 -16.11
C THR A 164 11.07 2.42 -15.04
N GLU A 165 10.88 1.13 -15.38
CA GLU A 165 11.03 0.03 -14.41
C GLU A 165 12.47 -0.10 -13.92
N LYS A 166 13.45 0.04 -14.82
CA LYS A 166 14.88 0.03 -14.45
C LYS A 166 15.23 1.19 -13.53
N ALA A 167 14.75 2.39 -13.84
CA ALA A 167 14.95 3.58 -13.01
C ALA A 167 14.29 3.43 -11.63
N TYR A 168 13.06 2.91 -11.60
CA TYR A 168 12.28 2.66 -10.39
C TYR A 168 12.99 1.69 -9.45
N VAL A 169 13.37 0.49 -9.93
CA VAL A 169 14.06 -0.52 -9.11
C VAL A 169 15.36 0.04 -8.53
N ARG A 170 16.19 0.67 -9.37
CA ARG A 170 17.47 1.24 -8.93
C ARG A 170 17.30 2.39 -7.93
N SER A 171 16.24 3.19 -8.08
CA SER A 171 15.91 4.25 -7.13
C SER A 171 15.52 3.68 -5.76
N LEU A 172 14.70 2.63 -5.73
CA LEU A 172 14.34 1.95 -4.49
C LEU A 172 15.54 1.30 -3.81
N GLU A 173 16.46 0.69 -4.58
CA GLU A 173 17.71 0.12 -4.04
C GLU A 173 18.60 1.18 -3.37
N MET A 174 18.71 2.39 -3.96
CA MET A 174 19.43 3.50 -3.35
C MET A 174 18.79 3.94 -2.03
N LEU A 175 17.46 4.03 -2.00
CA LEU A 175 16.72 4.38 -0.80
C LEU A 175 16.85 3.31 0.30
N ASP A 176 16.80 2.02 -0.05
CA ASP A 176 17.00 0.91 0.89
C ASP A 176 18.39 0.95 1.53
N ARG A 177 19.44 1.10 0.71
CA ARG A 177 20.84 1.12 1.17
C ARG A 177 21.23 2.33 2.01
N SER A 178 20.44 3.40 2.01
CA SER A 178 20.72 4.56 2.85
C SER A 178 20.58 4.23 4.35
N VAL A 179 21.59 4.56 5.15
CA VAL A 179 21.67 4.21 6.59
C VAL A 179 21.66 5.43 7.51
N SER A 180 21.77 6.63 6.95
CA SER A 180 21.85 7.89 7.71
C SER A 180 21.10 9.01 7.01
N GLN A 181 20.82 10.09 7.75
CA GLN A 181 20.13 11.27 7.20
C GLN A 181 20.86 11.89 6.00
N ILE A 182 22.19 11.88 6.03
CA ILE A 182 23.05 12.40 4.95
C ILE A 182 22.93 11.50 3.72
N THR A 183 23.13 10.20 3.89
CA THR A 183 23.06 9.22 2.77
C THR A 183 21.63 9.12 2.21
N LEU A 184 20.60 9.32 3.02
CA LEU A 184 19.21 9.39 2.55
C LEU A 184 18.95 10.65 1.72
N ALA A 185 19.49 11.81 2.13
CA ALA A 185 19.36 13.04 1.34
C ALA A 185 20.05 12.91 -0.03
N GLU A 186 21.20 12.23 -0.08
CA GLU A 186 21.88 11.90 -1.33
C GLU A 186 21.08 10.89 -2.18
N ALA A 187 20.64 9.78 -1.58
CA ALA A 187 19.84 8.77 -2.27
C ALA A 187 18.55 9.36 -2.87
N LYS A 188 17.89 10.30 -2.16
CA LYS A 188 16.73 11.02 -2.67
C LYS A 188 17.04 11.86 -3.90
N ARG A 189 18.14 12.63 -3.88
CA ARG A 189 18.57 13.42 -5.04
C ARG A 189 18.88 12.52 -6.24
N ASN A 190 19.64 11.45 -6.02
CA ASN A 190 20.01 10.52 -7.08
C ASN A 190 18.79 9.79 -7.65
N ALA A 191 17.83 9.39 -6.81
CA ALA A 191 16.56 8.81 -7.26
C ALA A 191 15.72 9.80 -8.07
N ASP A 192 15.63 11.06 -7.63
CA ASP A 192 14.92 12.11 -8.35
C ASP A 192 15.54 12.38 -9.72
N GLU A 193 16.88 12.49 -9.79
CA GLU A 193 17.63 12.64 -11.04
C GLU A 193 17.41 11.45 -11.97
N LEU A 194 17.49 10.21 -11.43
CA LEU A 194 17.34 8.99 -12.21
C LEU A 194 15.92 8.85 -12.79
N MET A 195 14.89 9.12 -12.01
CA MET A 195 13.50 9.09 -12.48
C MET A 195 13.21 10.21 -13.48
N SER A 196 13.79 11.40 -13.29
CA SER A 196 13.62 12.53 -14.22
C SER A 196 14.37 12.34 -15.54
N ALA A 197 15.41 11.51 -15.55
CA ALA A 197 16.19 11.17 -16.75
C ALA A 197 15.50 10.13 -17.66
N VAL A 198 14.39 9.53 -17.23
CA VAL A 198 13.60 8.62 -18.07
C VAL A 198 13.05 9.42 -19.25
N ALA A 199 13.41 9.01 -20.47
CA ALA A 199 12.95 9.67 -21.68
C ALA A 199 11.45 9.37 -21.89
N VAL A 200 10.63 10.41 -21.87
CA VAL A 200 9.17 10.34 -21.98
C VAL A 200 8.63 11.22 -23.10
N ASP A 201 7.52 10.83 -23.70
CA ASP A 201 6.66 11.73 -24.47
C ASP A 201 5.75 12.49 -23.50
N SER A 202 6.18 13.68 -23.10
CA SER A 202 5.43 14.52 -22.16
C SER A 202 4.13 15.08 -22.73
N LYS A 203 3.96 15.06 -24.07
CA LYS A 203 2.75 15.53 -24.74
C LYS A 203 1.72 14.43 -24.94
N LYS A 204 2.11 13.17 -24.72
CA LYS A 204 1.20 12.03 -24.82
C LYS A 204 0.07 12.17 -23.79
N GLU A 205 -1.13 12.33 -24.31
CA GLU A 205 -2.37 12.17 -23.58
C GLU A 205 -2.54 10.71 -23.17
N VAL A 206 -2.92 10.50 -21.91
CA VAL A 206 -3.10 9.16 -21.34
C VAL A 206 -4.45 9.10 -20.64
N VAL A 207 -4.99 7.88 -20.53
CA VAL A 207 -6.11 7.59 -19.64
C VAL A 207 -5.60 7.68 -18.20
N LYS A 208 -6.37 8.34 -17.33
CA LYS A 208 -6.08 8.45 -15.90
C LYS A 208 -7.06 7.62 -15.09
N ILE A 209 -6.53 6.68 -14.29
CA ILE A 209 -7.34 5.81 -13.43
C ILE A 209 -6.99 6.05 -11.96
N GLY A 210 -8.03 6.27 -11.15
CA GLY A 210 -7.90 6.25 -9.69
C GLY A 210 -7.99 4.80 -9.19
N LEU A 211 -6.99 4.36 -8.42
CA LEU A 211 -6.99 3.07 -7.74
C LEU A 211 -7.40 3.25 -6.28
N ILE A 212 -8.55 2.70 -5.91
CA ILE A 212 -9.10 2.74 -4.55
C ILE A 212 -9.17 1.31 -3.97
N GLY A 213 -9.29 1.19 -2.65
CA GLY A 213 -9.57 -0.10 -2.04
C GLY A 213 -8.87 -0.36 -0.72
N GLU A 214 -8.69 -1.64 -0.40
CA GLU A 214 -8.07 -2.08 0.85
C GLU A 214 -6.55 -1.84 0.80
N ILE A 215 -5.99 -1.22 1.85
CA ILE A 215 -4.60 -0.75 1.89
C ILE A 215 -3.58 -1.79 1.48
N TYR A 216 -3.68 -3.01 1.99
CA TYR A 216 -2.69 -4.04 1.68
C TYR A 216 -2.75 -4.38 0.20
N THR A 217 -3.95 -4.59 -0.34
CA THR A 217 -4.10 -4.88 -1.77
C THR A 217 -3.77 -3.71 -2.69
N VAL A 218 -3.96 -2.47 -2.25
CA VAL A 218 -3.57 -1.30 -3.05
C VAL A 218 -2.06 -1.10 -3.06
N LEU A 219 -1.36 -1.42 -1.96
CA LEU A 219 0.07 -1.16 -1.81
C LEU A 219 0.97 -2.35 -2.17
N ASP A 220 0.51 -3.59 -2.03
CA ASP A 220 1.29 -4.80 -2.30
C ASP A 220 1.11 -5.30 -3.74
N PRO A 221 2.15 -5.23 -4.59
CA PRO A 221 2.04 -5.61 -6.00
C PRO A 221 1.73 -7.10 -6.21
N PHE A 222 2.16 -7.98 -5.31
CA PHE A 222 1.87 -9.42 -5.48
C PHE A 222 0.38 -9.70 -5.27
N SER A 223 -0.21 -9.13 -4.22
CA SER A 223 -1.61 -9.33 -3.84
C SER A 223 -2.62 -8.84 -4.89
N ASN A 224 -2.27 -7.82 -5.67
CA ASN A 224 -3.12 -7.28 -6.74
C ASN A 224 -2.66 -7.68 -8.15
N GLN A 225 -1.67 -8.58 -8.26
CA GLN A 225 -1.10 -9.04 -9.52
C GLN A 225 -0.46 -7.93 -10.36
N TYR A 226 0.24 -6.99 -9.72
CA TYR A 226 1.00 -5.91 -10.33
C TYR A 226 0.14 -4.96 -11.16
N LEU A 227 -1.03 -4.61 -10.62
CA LEU A 227 -2.06 -3.85 -11.31
C LEU A 227 -1.55 -2.53 -11.89
N GLU A 228 -0.79 -1.74 -11.12
CA GLU A 228 -0.28 -0.45 -11.58
C GLU A 228 0.76 -0.60 -12.71
N ARG A 229 1.52 -1.71 -12.70
CA ARG A 229 2.49 -2.02 -13.75
C ARG A 229 1.78 -2.45 -15.04
N LYS A 230 0.77 -3.32 -14.93
CA LYS A 230 -0.04 -3.76 -16.07
C LYS A 230 -0.76 -2.58 -16.73
N LEU A 231 -1.41 -1.74 -15.94
CA LEU A 231 -2.07 -0.52 -16.42
C LEU A 231 -1.07 0.45 -17.09
N GLY A 232 0.09 0.66 -16.49
CA GLY A 232 1.12 1.51 -17.10
C GLY A 232 1.62 0.98 -18.45
N HIS A 233 1.74 -0.33 -18.63
CA HIS A 233 2.06 -0.92 -19.94
C HIS A 233 0.91 -0.80 -20.96
N LEU A 234 -0.35 -0.73 -20.49
CA LEU A 234 -1.52 -0.40 -21.31
C LEU A 234 -1.64 1.11 -21.61
N GLY A 235 -0.65 1.92 -21.23
CA GLY A 235 -0.65 3.37 -21.49
C GLY A 235 -1.50 4.18 -20.52
N VAL A 236 -1.80 3.64 -19.34
CA VAL A 236 -2.61 4.31 -18.30
C VAL A 236 -1.73 4.91 -17.21
N GLU A 237 -2.02 6.15 -16.83
CA GLU A 237 -1.51 6.76 -15.61
C GLU A 237 -2.41 6.38 -14.43
N VAL A 238 -1.81 5.79 -13.40
CA VAL A 238 -2.52 5.35 -12.20
C VAL A 238 -2.19 6.28 -11.05
N ASP A 239 -3.20 6.60 -10.26
CA ASP A 239 -2.99 7.23 -8.96
C ASP A 239 -3.74 6.47 -7.87
N ARG A 240 -3.03 6.15 -6.78
CA ARG A 240 -3.60 5.41 -5.65
C ARG A 240 -4.23 6.36 -4.65
N SER A 241 -5.36 5.98 -4.09
CA SER A 241 -6.01 6.76 -3.04
C SER A 241 -5.24 6.78 -1.73
N ILE A 242 -4.27 5.87 -1.59
CA ILE A 242 -3.46 5.70 -0.39
C ILE A 242 -2.02 5.39 -0.77
N TYR A 243 -1.08 6.05 -0.10
CA TYR A 243 0.34 5.75 -0.12
C TYR A 243 0.85 5.54 1.31
N LEU A 244 2.01 4.91 1.44
CA LEU A 244 2.52 4.48 2.74
C LEU A 244 2.78 5.65 3.69
N SER A 245 3.40 6.73 3.21
CA SER A 245 3.68 7.89 4.08
C SER A 245 2.39 8.62 4.48
N GLU A 246 1.38 8.60 3.62
CA GLU A 246 0.07 9.19 3.90
C GLU A 246 -0.63 8.40 5.01
N TRP A 247 -0.64 7.07 4.89
CA TRP A 247 -1.19 6.20 5.92
C TRP A 247 -0.47 6.31 7.27
N VAL A 248 0.87 6.34 7.25
CA VAL A 248 1.70 6.53 8.46
C VAL A 248 1.40 7.88 9.11
N ASN A 249 1.25 8.95 8.32
CA ASN A 249 0.89 10.26 8.85
C ASN A 249 -0.46 10.24 9.57
N GLU A 250 -1.45 9.57 9.01
CA GLU A 250 -2.79 9.52 9.58
C GLU A 250 -2.86 8.65 10.84
N HIS A 251 -2.27 7.45 10.80
CA HIS A 251 -2.45 6.45 11.85
C HIS A 251 -1.42 6.57 12.97
N ILE A 252 -0.19 7.03 12.66
CA ILE A 252 0.89 7.17 13.66
C ILE A 252 1.05 8.62 14.10
N PHE A 253 1.02 9.58 13.16
CA PHE A 253 1.17 11.01 13.48
C PHE A 253 -0.15 11.77 13.62
N MET A 254 -1.31 11.08 13.67
CA MET A 254 -2.64 11.70 13.83
C MET A 254 -2.94 12.81 12.80
N GLY A 255 -2.36 12.75 11.60
CA GLY A 255 -2.53 13.74 10.55
C GLY A 255 -1.79 15.06 10.77
N LEU A 256 -0.82 15.12 11.68
CA LEU A 256 -0.10 16.36 12.03
C LEU A 256 0.72 16.95 10.87
N VAL A 257 1.10 16.15 9.87
CA VAL A 257 1.82 16.65 8.69
C VAL A 257 0.83 17.17 7.65
N LYS A 258 0.86 18.49 7.41
CA LYS A 258 0.04 19.19 6.41
C LYS A 258 0.56 18.98 4.98
N GLY A 259 -0.33 19.15 3.98
CA GLY A 259 0.01 19.10 2.55
C GLY A 259 0.05 17.69 1.95
N ILE A 260 -0.64 16.74 2.58
CA ILE A 260 -0.84 15.36 2.14
C ILE A 260 -2.35 15.14 2.05
N ARG A 261 -2.82 14.26 1.15
CA ARG A 261 -4.23 13.83 1.13
C ARG A 261 -4.66 13.44 2.53
N SER A 262 -5.82 13.94 2.96
CA SER A 262 -6.32 13.63 4.29
C SER A 262 -7.53 12.72 4.24
N ARG A 263 -7.56 11.75 5.15
CA ARG A 263 -8.72 10.93 5.50
C ARG A 263 -9.97 11.79 5.68
N LYS A 264 -9.84 12.96 6.29
CA LYS A 264 -10.95 13.88 6.54
C LYS A 264 -11.60 14.33 5.23
N GLU A 265 -10.82 14.72 4.22
CA GLU A 265 -11.34 15.12 2.91
C GLU A 265 -12.07 13.97 2.21
N ALA A 266 -11.53 12.75 2.30
CA ALA A 266 -12.21 11.56 1.77
C ALA A 266 -13.52 11.29 2.52
N CYS A 267 -13.50 11.29 3.86
CA CYS A 267 -14.70 11.09 4.68
C CYS A 267 -15.78 12.17 4.43
N GLU A 268 -15.40 13.43 4.22
CA GLU A 268 -16.31 14.52 3.86
C GLU A 268 -16.95 14.29 2.49
N ALA A 269 -16.16 13.88 1.49
CA ALA A 269 -16.65 13.54 0.16
C ALA A 269 -17.58 12.31 0.18
N ALA A 270 -17.38 11.38 1.11
CA ALA A 270 -18.21 10.19 1.28
C ALA A 270 -19.58 10.47 1.92
N GLN A 271 -19.77 11.56 2.66
CA GLN A 271 -20.99 11.85 3.44
C GLN A 271 -22.33 11.67 2.69
N PRO A 272 -22.47 12.01 1.39
CA PRO A 272 -23.72 11.77 0.68
C PRO A 272 -24.08 10.28 0.53
N TYR A 273 -23.10 9.39 0.61
CA TYR A 273 -23.21 7.98 0.28
C TYR A 273 -22.95 7.05 1.48
N LEU A 274 -21.95 7.36 2.30
CA LEU A 274 -21.53 6.58 3.45
C LEU A 274 -21.10 7.49 4.61
N ARG A 275 -22.00 7.68 5.58
CA ARG A 275 -21.82 8.63 6.70
C ARG A 275 -21.03 8.05 7.88
N HIS A 276 -20.98 6.73 7.99
CA HIS A 276 -20.43 6.04 9.14
C HIS A 276 -19.17 5.27 8.78
N PHE A 277 -18.25 5.18 9.74
CA PHE A 277 -17.07 4.35 9.65
C PHE A 277 -17.47 2.87 9.69
N VAL A 278 -17.09 2.12 8.66
CA VAL A 278 -17.41 0.69 8.50
C VAL A 278 -16.21 -0.22 8.76
N GLY A 279 -15.12 0.32 9.30
CA GLY A 279 -13.83 -0.37 9.42
C GLY A 279 -12.97 -0.19 8.17
N GLY A 280 -11.67 -0.47 8.30
CA GLY A 280 -10.75 -0.46 7.16
C GLY A 280 -10.78 0.87 6.39
N HIS A 281 -10.78 0.79 5.06
CA HIS A 281 -10.76 1.95 4.16
C HIS A 281 -12.07 2.16 3.40
N GLY A 282 -13.18 1.50 3.79
CA GLY A 282 -14.41 1.50 3.00
C GLY A 282 -15.03 2.90 2.81
N GLN A 283 -14.99 3.74 3.85
CA GLN A 283 -15.49 5.13 3.75
C GLN A 283 -14.57 5.99 2.89
N GLU A 284 -13.27 5.81 3.05
CA GLU A 284 -12.21 6.47 2.31
C GLU A 284 -12.27 6.09 0.83
N SER A 285 -12.54 4.83 0.48
CA SER A 285 -12.71 4.35 -0.89
C SER A 285 -13.86 5.04 -1.60
N VAL A 286 -15.04 5.13 -0.96
CA VAL A 286 -16.20 5.88 -1.51
C VAL A 286 -15.85 7.36 -1.69
N GLY A 287 -15.24 7.97 -0.68
CA GLY A 287 -14.84 9.38 -0.71
C GLY A 287 -13.82 9.70 -1.80
N ASN A 288 -12.80 8.86 -1.93
CA ASN A 288 -11.78 9.02 -2.97
C ASN A 288 -12.36 8.77 -4.37
N ALA A 289 -13.34 7.88 -4.52
CA ALA A 289 -14.04 7.71 -5.80
C ALA A 289 -14.75 9.00 -6.23
N VAL A 290 -15.39 9.70 -5.28
CA VAL A 290 -15.99 11.02 -5.49
C VAL A 290 -14.92 12.06 -5.85
N ASN A 291 -13.80 12.07 -5.12
CA ASN A 291 -12.70 13.01 -5.36
C ASN A 291 -12.05 12.81 -6.74
N TYR A 292 -11.80 11.57 -7.16
CA TYR A 292 -11.30 11.26 -8.49
C TYR A 292 -12.27 11.68 -9.59
N SER A 293 -13.56 11.45 -9.38
CA SER A 293 -14.60 11.91 -10.31
C SER A 293 -14.62 13.43 -10.46
N ARG A 294 -14.53 14.17 -9.36
CA ARG A 294 -14.44 15.65 -9.37
C ARG A 294 -13.15 16.16 -10.00
N ALA A 295 -12.05 15.42 -9.85
CA ALA A 295 -10.76 15.74 -10.44
C ALA A 295 -10.67 15.38 -11.94
N GLY A 296 -11.73 14.82 -12.53
CA GLY A 296 -11.80 14.52 -13.96
C GLY A 296 -10.99 13.29 -14.38
N TYR A 297 -10.82 12.32 -13.48
CA TYR A 297 -10.24 11.02 -13.83
C TYR A 297 -11.18 10.27 -14.79
N ASP A 298 -10.59 9.52 -15.73
CA ASP A 298 -11.34 8.85 -16.79
C ASP A 298 -12.09 7.63 -16.26
N GLY A 299 -11.53 6.96 -15.25
CA GLY A 299 -12.16 5.82 -14.59
C GLY A 299 -11.57 5.52 -13.22
N ILE A 300 -12.21 4.60 -12.50
CA ILE A 300 -11.81 4.18 -11.15
C ILE A 300 -11.76 2.65 -11.10
N ILE A 301 -10.74 2.10 -10.49
CA ILE A 301 -10.65 0.67 -10.17
C ILE A 301 -10.66 0.53 -8.65
N GLN A 302 -11.59 -0.27 -8.14
CA GLN A 302 -11.59 -0.71 -6.74
C GLN A 302 -10.90 -2.08 -6.65
N VAL A 303 -9.92 -2.22 -5.76
CA VAL A 303 -9.23 -3.49 -5.51
C VAL A 303 -9.26 -3.87 -4.03
N PHE A 304 -9.69 -5.08 -3.72
CA PHE A 304 -9.74 -5.54 -2.32
C PHE A 304 -9.73 -7.07 -2.22
N PRO A 305 -9.36 -7.64 -1.06
CA PRO A 305 -9.32 -9.08 -0.91
C PRO A 305 -10.72 -9.66 -0.66
N PHE A 306 -10.98 -10.87 -1.14
CA PHE A 306 -12.22 -11.59 -0.86
C PHE A 306 -12.51 -11.60 0.66
N THR A 307 -13.79 -11.40 1.01
CA THR A 307 -14.29 -11.21 2.40
C THR A 307 -13.93 -9.88 3.10
N CYS A 308 -13.33 -8.89 2.42
CA CYS A 308 -13.13 -7.56 3.00
C CYS A 308 -14.47 -6.81 3.16
N MET A 309 -15.11 -6.96 4.32
CA MET A 309 -16.41 -6.34 4.61
C MET A 309 -16.45 -4.83 4.33
N PRO A 310 -15.49 -3.99 4.76
CA PRO A 310 -15.53 -2.56 4.46
C PRO A 310 -15.60 -2.23 2.98
N GLU A 311 -14.85 -2.96 2.16
CA GLU A 311 -14.77 -2.72 0.73
C GLU A 311 -15.96 -3.32 -0.02
N ILE A 312 -16.57 -4.41 0.49
CA ILE A 312 -17.85 -4.92 -0.01
C ILE A 312 -18.96 -3.88 0.23
N VAL A 313 -18.95 -3.20 1.38
CA VAL A 313 -19.88 -2.09 1.63
C VAL A 313 -19.64 -0.96 0.63
N ALA A 314 -18.37 -0.56 0.41
CA ALA A 314 -18.04 0.45 -0.60
C ALA A 314 -18.48 0.03 -2.01
N GLU A 315 -18.21 -1.22 -2.41
CA GLU A 315 -18.59 -1.80 -3.71
C GLU A 315 -20.09 -1.64 -3.96
N SER A 316 -20.94 -1.93 -2.96
CA SER A 316 -22.39 -1.79 -3.09
C SER A 316 -22.87 -0.35 -3.34
N ILE A 317 -22.04 0.63 -3.00
CA ILE A 317 -22.34 2.07 -3.06
C ILE A 317 -21.80 2.70 -4.35
N LEU A 318 -20.65 2.21 -4.85
CA LEU A 318 -19.97 2.77 -6.03
C LEU A 318 -20.85 2.86 -7.29
N PRO A 319 -21.81 1.95 -7.58
CA PRO A 319 -22.74 2.12 -8.70
C PRO A 319 -23.55 3.41 -8.63
N LYS A 320 -24.01 3.79 -7.44
CA LYS A 320 -24.77 5.03 -7.26
C LYS A 320 -23.88 6.27 -7.48
N MET A 321 -22.65 6.23 -6.98
CA MET A 321 -21.65 7.29 -7.24
C MET A 321 -21.33 7.41 -8.73
N ARG A 322 -21.14 6.28 -9.42
CA ARG A 322 -20.94 6.22 -10.89
C ARG A 322 -22.11 6.88 -11.62
N ASP A 323 -23.36 6.62 -11.22
CA ASP A 323 -24.53 7.19 -11.88
C ASP A 323 -24.63 8.71 -11.66
N ASP A 324 -24.23 9.20 -10.48
CA ASP A 324 -24.26 10.63 -10.15
C ASP A 324 -23.15 11.44 -10.82
N TYR A 325 -21.96 10.86 -11.01
CA TYR A 325 -20.78 11.54 -11.58
C TYR A 325 -20.46 11.15 -13.02
N GLY A 326 -21.02 10.04 -13.52
CA GLY A 326 -20.73 9.50 -14.86
C GLY A 326 -19.35 8.87 -15.02
N THR A 327 -18.56 8.72 -13.95
CA THR A 327 -17.20 8.14 -13.96
C THR A 327 -17.28 6.61 -13.89
N PRO A 328 -16.84 5.85 -14.90
CA PRO A 328 -16.87 4.38 -14.88
C PRO A 328 -16.05 3.81 -13.71
N VAL A 329 -16.59 2.77 -13.07
CA VAL A 329 -15.95 2.07 -11.96
C VAL A 329 -15.89 0.57 -12.26
N MET A 330 -14.73 -0.05 -12.03
CA MET A 330 -14.55 -1.50 -12.09
C MET A 330 -14.05 -2.02 -10.74
N THR A 331 -14.65 -3.12 -10.26
CA THR A 331 -14.23 -3.77 -9.03
C THR A 331 -13.45 -5.06 -9.30
N MET A 332 -12.33 -5.22 -8.60
CA MET A 332 -11.47 -6.38 -8.64
C MET A 332 -11.31 -6.98 -7.25
N ILE A 333 -11.90 -8.16 -7.07
CA ILE A 333 -11.79 -8.94 -5.84
C ILE A 333 -10.63 -9.91 -5.99
N MET A 334 -9.69 -9.87 -5.04
CA MET A 334 -8.46 -10.68 -5.07
C MET A 334 -8.52 -11.81 -4.05
N ASP A 335 -8.14 -13.01 -4.46
CA ASP A 335 -8.05 -14.21 -3.61
C ASP A 335 -6.89 -15.13 -4.05
N GLU A 336 -6.77 -16.30 -3.41
CA GLU A 336 -5.71 -17.26 -3.72
C GLU A 336 -5.83 -17.90 -5.11
N HIS A 337 -7.02 -17.85 -5.70
CA HIS A 337 -7.37 -18.54 -6.95
C HIS A 337 -7.46 -17.58 -8.15
N THR A 338 -7.26 -16.29 -7.93
CA THR A 338 -7.40 -15.27 -8.95
C THR A 338 -6.41 -15.50 -10.08
N GLY A 339 -6.92 -15.72 -11.30
CA GLY A 339 -6.13 -16.02 -12.48
C GLY A 339 -5.59 -14.78 -13.18
N GLU A 340 -4.28 -14.74 -13.43
CA GLU A 340 -3.61 -13.58 -14.05
C GLU A 340 -4.13 -13.23 -15.45
N ALA A 341 -4.43 -14.23 -16.29
CA ALA A 341 -4.95 -14.00 -17.63
C ALA A 341 -6.32 -13.30 -17.60
N GLY A 342 -7.21 -13.73 -16.70
CA GLY A 342 -8.53 -13.14 -16.53
C GLY A 342 -8.46 -11.70 -16.02
N THR A 343 -7.52 -11.40 -15.11
CA THR A 343 -7.21 -10.03 -14.69
C THR A 343 -6.81 -9.16 -15.87
N LEU A 344 -5.84 -9.61 -16.68
CA LEU A 344 -5.32 -8.79 -17.78
C LEU A 344 -6.41 -8.46 -18.81
N THR A 345 -7.20 -9.44 -19.25
CA THR A 345 -8.27 -9.20 -20.23
C THR A 345 -9.34 -8.23 -19.73
N ARG A 346 -9.65 -8.24 -18.42
CA ARG A 346 -10.57 -7.27 -17.82
C ARG A 346 -9.99 -5.86 -17.80
N LEU A 347 -8.69 -5.72 -17.55
CA LEU A 347 -8.00 -4.43 -17.62
C LEU A 347 -7.99 -3.90 -19.05
N GLU A 348 -7.61 -4.70 -20.03
CA GLU A 348 -7.62 -4.34 -21.46
C GLU A 348 -9.00 -3.81 -21.87
N ALA A 349 -10.06 -4.57 -21.62
CA ALA A 349 -11.42 -4.19 -21.96
C ALA A 349 -11.88 -2.89 -21.25
N PHE A 350 -11.48 -2.69 -19.99
CA PHE A 350 -11.82 -1.47 -19.25
C PHE A 350 -11.07 -0.26 -19.80
N VAL A 351 -9.78 -0.40 -20.09
CA VAL A 351 -8.95 0.67 -20.67
C VAL A 351 -9.46 1.07 -22.06
N ASP A 352 -9.81 0.11 -22.91
CA ASP A 352 -10.38 0.38 -24.24
C ASP A 352 -11.70 1.18 -24.15
N LEU A 353 -12.56 0.84 -23.18
CA LEU A 353 -13.80 1.57 -22.93
C LEU A 353 -13.54 3.02 -22.51
N LEU A 354 -12.55 3.24 -21.64
CA LEU A 354 -12.19 4.58 -21.17
C LEU A 354 -11.55 5.42 -22.28
N ALA A 355 -10.62 4.85 -23.04
CA ALA A 355 -9.96 5.51 -24.16
C ALA A 355 -10.98 6.00 -25.20
N ARG A 356 -11.91 5.12 -25.60
CA ARG A 356 -12.96 5.47 -26.56
C ARG A 356 -13.88 6.58 -26.04
N LYS A 357 -14.23 6.56 -24.75
CA LYS A 357 -15.05 7.61 -24.14
C LYS A 357 -14.33 8.97 -24.16
N LYS A 358 -13.02 8.96 -23.93
CA LYS A 358 -12.17 10.15 -23.96
C LYS A 358 -12.08 10.75 -25.37
N GLU A 359 -11.83 9.93 -26.39
CA GLU A 359 -11.82 10.34 -27.80
C GLU A 359 -13.15 10.99 -28.23
N ILE A 360 -14.29 10.39 -27.84
CA ILE A 360 -15.62 10.94 -28.17
C ILE A 360 -15.83 12.31 -27.51
N LYS A 361 -15.38 12.47 -26.25
CA LYS A 361 -15.51 13.73 -25.52
C LYS A 361 -14.69 14.84 -26.17
N GLU A 362 -13.44 14.54 -26.55
CA GLU A 362 -12.56 15.46 -27.25
C GLU A 362 -13.15 15.89 -28.60
N ALA A 363 -13.63 14.94 -29.41
CA ALA A 363 -14.25 15.21 -30.70
C ALA A 363 -15.58 15.99 -30.61
N SER A 364 -16.22 16.04 -29.44
CA SER A 364 -17.46 16.81 -29.20
C SER A 364 -17.23 18.23 -28.67
N CYS A 365 -15.99 18.56 -28.28
CA CYS A 365 -15.60 19.88 -27.78
C CYS A 365 -14.88 20.74 -28.85
N GLU A 366 -14.44 20.14 -29.95
CA GLU A 366 -14.06 20.81 -31.20
C GLU A 366 -15.30 21.11 -32.06
#